data_AF-A0A1U9XFX4-F1
#
_entry.id   AF-A0A1U9XFX4-F1
#
_cell.length_a   1.000
_cell.length_b   1.000
_cell.length_c   1.000
_cell.angle_alpha   90.00
_cell.angle_beta   90.00
_cell.angle_gamma   90.00
#
_symmetry.space_group_name_H-M   'P 1'
#
loop_
_entity.id
_entity.type
_entity.pdbx_description
1 polymer ?
#
loop_
_entity_poly.entity_id
_entity_poly.type
_entity_poly.pdbx_seq_one_letter_code
_entity_poly.pdbx_strand_id
1 'polypeptide(L)'
;MRSVASMIEGLGGYINSSKQAIGAGGGWSDTPSNYGLNCATGHIAMALVGADLQESDRLYRYSITNRPDLNRMHTAIDMNSNNLNNVGTLNGNAAALSGDISARNGTFSGAISGNTATTNGDITSNNGWLVTKNSKGWMKQHLWWRLVYVRFILVAQRE
;
A
#
# COMPACT_ATOMS: atom_id res chain seq x y z
N MET A 1 10.81 5.26 53.02
CA MET A 1 10.44 5.23 51.59
C MET A 1 8.95 5.31 51.34
N ARG A 2 8.10 4.45 51.94
CA ARG A 2 6.64 4.54 51.80
C ARG A 2 6.05 5.93 52.07
N SER A 3 6.49 6.60 53.13
CA SER A 3 6.07 7.96 53.50
C SER A 3 6.47 9.06 52.50
N VAL A 4 7.60 8.89 51.82
CA VAL A 4 8.08 9.82 50.77
C VAL A 4 7.31 9.56 49.48
N ALA A 5 7.13 8.29 49.12
CA ALA A 5 6.35 7.90 47.96
C ALA A 5 4.89 8.37 48.05
N SER A 6 4.28 8.37 49.24
CA SER A 6 2.91 8.89 49.43
C SER A 6 2.76 10.40 49.26
N MET A 7 3.85 11.15 49.16
CA MET A 7 3.80 12.59 48.83
C MET A 7 3.55 12.84 47.33
N ILE A 8 3.71 11.82 46.48
CA ILE A 8 3.35 11.88 45.06
C ILE A 8 1.90 11.40 44.95
N GLU A 9 0.97 12.34 44.81
CA GLU A 9 -0.47 12.11 44.85
C GLU A 9 -0.91 10.99 43.89
N GLY A 10 -1.51 9.93 44.45
CA GLY A 10 -2.12 8.80 43.72
C GLY A 10 -1.18 7.86 42.97
N LEU A 11 -0.01 8.34 42.53
CA LEU A 11 0.87 7.64 41.58
C LEU A 11 2.20 7.20 42.18
N GLY A 12 2.57 7.72 43.35
CA GLY A 12 3.83 7.39 44.00
C GLY A 12 3.91 5.96 44.51
N GLY A 13 5.07 5.35 44.31
CA GLY A 13 5.42 4.02 44.79
C GLY A 13 6.88 3.90 45.19
N TYR A 14 7.30 2.70 45.58
CA TYR A 14 8.68 2.39 45.93
C TYR A 14 9.05 0.96 45.58
N ILE A 15 10.34 0.69 45.44
CA ILE A 15 10.87 -0.66 45.21
C ILE A 15 10.99 -1.39 46.54
N ASN A 16 10.26 -2.50 46.70
CA ASN A 16 10.30 -3.33 47.91
C ASN A 16 11.54 -4.25 47.96
N SER A 17 11.68 -5.03 49.03
CA SER A 17 12.78 -6.00 49.20
C SER A 17 12.78 -7.10 48.14
N SER A 18 11.59 -7.45 47.63
CA SER A 18 11.38 -8.43 46.55
C SER A 18 11.59 -7.84 45.15
N LYS A 19 12.15 -6.63 45.03
CA LYS A 19 12.41 -5.92 43.76
C LYS A 19 11.15 -5.57 42.95
N GLN A 20 9.99 -5.51 43.59
CA GLN A 20 8.75 -5.07 42.98
C GLN A 20 8.53 -3.57 43.22
N ALA A 21 8.02 -2.87 42.21
CA ALA A 21 7.52 -1.52 42.36
C ALA A 21 6.09 -1.59 42.92
N ILE A 22 5.85 -1.00 44.08
CA ILE A 22 4.52 -1.01 44.72
C ILE A 22 4.07 0.41 45.02
N GLY A 23 2.80 0.73 44.72
CA GLY A 23 2.20 2.01 45.07
C GLY A 23 2.22 2.22 46.59
N ALA A 24 2.47 3.46 47.03
CA ALA A 24 2.58 3.77 48.46
C ALA A 24 1.30 3.44 49.24
N GLY A 25 0.14 3.58 48.59
CA GLY A 25 -1.17 3.17 49.07
C GLY A 25 -1.56 1.70 48.79
N GLY A 26 -0.71 0.95 48.08
CA GLY A 26 -0.97 -0.45 47.71
C GLY A 26 -1.94 -0.67 46.53
N GLY A 27 -2.40 0.41 45.88
CA GLY A 27 -3.36 0.34 44.77
C GLY A 27 -2.81 -0.22 43.45
N TRP A 28 -1.49 -0.39 43.32
CA TRP A 28 -0.85 -0.99 42.16
C TRP A 28 0.48 -1.65 42.55
N SER A 29 0.90 -2.62 41.75
CA SER A 29 2.21 -3.26 41.85
C SER A 29 2.69 -3.66 40.47
N ASP A 30 3.99 -3.54 40.21
CA ASP A 30 4.63 -3.98 38.97
C ASP A 30 6.00 -4.59 39.25
N THR A 31 6.54 -5.35 38.29
CA THR A 31 7.83 -6.02 38.38
C THR A 31 8.79 -5.43 37.34
N PRO A 32 9.68 -4.49 37.72
CA PRO A 32 10.58 -3.79 36.80
C PRO A 32 11.41 -4.70 35.86
N SER A 33 11.72 -5.92 36.28
CA SER A 33 12.45 -6.89 35.45
C SER A 33 11.69 -7.30 34.18
N ASN A 34 10.36 -7.19 34.14
CA ASN A 34 9.57 -7.42 32.93
C ASN A 34 9.91 -6.43 31.81
N TYR A 35 10.44 -5.25 32.16
CA TYR A 35 10.89 -4.22 31.24
C TYR A 35 12.42 -4.17 31.09
N GLY A 36 13.13 -5.18 31.61
CA GLY A 36 14.60 -5.21 31.62
C GLY A 36 15.25 -4.20 32.58
N LEU A 37 14.49 -3.64 33.52
CA LEU A 37 15.01 -2.68 34.50
C LEU A 37 15.49 -3.41 35.77
N ASN A 38 16.73 -3.12 36.18
CA ASN A 38 17.27 -3.59 37.46
C ASN A 38 17.20 -2.45 38.49
N CYS A 39 16.21 -2.51 39.39
CA CYS A 39 15.98 -1.47 40.38
C CYS A 39 16.47 -1.90 41.77
N ALA A 40 17.21 -1.04 42.45
CA ALA A 40 17.60 -1.27 43.83
C ALA A 40 16.42 -1.03 44.79
N THR A 41 16.41 -1.76 45.91
CA THR A 41 15.37 -1.65 46.95
C THR A 41 15.45 -0.27 47.59
N GLY A 42 14.29 0.33 47.88
CA GLY A 42 14.23 1.64 48.50
C GLY A 42 14.33 2.81 47.54
N HIS A 43 14.27 2.59 46.22
CA HIS A 43 14.09 3.65 45.23
C HIS A 43 12.62 4.05 45.10
N ILE A 44 12.36 5.31 44.71
CA ILE A 44 11.02 5.77 44.34
C ILE A 44 10.64 5.14 42.99
N ALA A 45 9.38 4.75 42.89
CA ALA A 45 8.72 4.36 41.65
C ALA A 45 7.50 5.27 41.44
N MET A 46 7.04 5.40 40.21
CA MET A 46 5.86 6.19 39.88
C MET A 46 5.09 5.46 38.79
N ALA A 47 3.81 5.22 39.01
CA ALA A 47 2.93 4.69 37.98
C ALA A 47 2.49 5.84 37.08
N LEU A 48 2.83 5.76 35.79
CA LEU A 48 2.22 6.64 34.78
C LEU A 48 0.99 5.90 34.23
N VAL A 49 -0.20 6.27 34.72
CA VAL A 49 -1.46 5.70 34.25
C VAL A 49 -2.03 6.65 33.19
N GLY A 50 -1.82 6.32 31.91
CA GLY A 50 -2.50 6.99 30.81
C GLY A 50 -3.87 6.40 30.60
N ALA A 51 -4.91 7.24 30.54
CA ALA A 51 -6.22 6.83 30.04
C ALA A 51 -6.06 6.53 28.55
N ASP A 52 -6.35 5.29 28.17
CA ASP A 52 -6.45 4.78 26.81
C ASP A 52 -5.37 5.26 25.85
N LEU A 53 -4.40 4.37 25.62
CA LEU A 53 -3.59 4.38 24.41
C LEU A 53 -4.55 4.31 23.22
N GLN A 54 -5.00 5.48 22.77
CA GLN A 54 -5.69 5.68 21.51
C GLN A 54 -4.90 4.88 20.49
N GLU A 55 -5.54 3.85 19.96
CA GLU A 55 -4.92 2.80 19.16
C GLU A 55 -3.90 3.44 18.23
N SER A 56 -2.62 3.18 18.47
CA SER A 56 -1.57 3.72 17.62
C SER A 56 -1.62 2.96 16.31
N ASP A 57 -2.58 3.31 15.46
CA ASP A 57 -2.72 2.85 14.07
C ASP A 57 -1.61 3.46 13.21
N ARG A 58 -0.36 3.23 13.64
CA ARG A 58 0.83 3.77 13.02
C ARG A 58 1.70 2.60 12.62
N LEU A 59 1.75 2.34 11.32
CA LEU A 59 2.73 1.42 10.76
C LEU A 59 4.11 2.09 10.75
N TYR A 60 4.78 2.12 11.90
CA TYR A 60 6.13 2.65 12.03
C TYR A 60 7.14 1.50 11.92
N ARG A 61 7.73 1.32 10.73
CA ARG A 61 8.73 0.27 10.50
C ARG A 61 9.96 0.81 9.76
N TYR A 62 11.13 0.40 10.21
CA TYR A 62 12.39 0.54 9.50
C TYR A 62 12.80 -0.81 8.95
N SER A 63 13.53 -0.81 7.84
CA SER A 63 14.20 -2.04 7.41
C SER A 63 15.27 -2.41 8.44
N ILE A 64 15.21 -3.64 8.95
CA ILE A 64 16.23 -4.16 9.85
C ILE A 64 17.17 -5.07 9.06
N THR A 65 18.42 -4.64 8.94
CA THR A 65 19.48 -5.38 8.24
C THR A 65 19.69 -6.76 8.87
N ASN A 66 19.89 -7.79 8.05
CA ASN A 66 20.07 -9.19 8.47
C ASN A 66 18.90 -9.80 9.28
N ARG A 67 17.73 -9.16 9.31
CA ARG A 67 16.49 -9.65 9.96
C ARG A 67 15.30 -9.58 9.01
N PRO A 68 15.27 -10.42 7.97
CA PRO A 68 14.24 -10.36 6.93
C PRO A 68 12.86 -10.83 7.43
N ASP A 69 12.81 -11.58 8.54
CA ASP A 69 11.59 -11.90 9.29
C ASP A 69 10.87 -10.63 9.76
N LEU A 70 11.62 -9.64 10.27
CA LEU A 70 11.06 -8.40 10.79
C LEU A 70 10.61 -7.43 9.68
N ASN A 71 11.07 -7.65 8.45
CA ASN A 71 10.70 -6.86 7.28
C ASN A 71 9.51 -7.47 6.51
N ARG A 72 9.01 -8.64 6.93
CA ARG A 72 7.88 -9.32 6.29
C ARG A 72 6.55 -8.97 6.95
N MET A 73 5.49 -9.31 6.23
CA MET A 73 4.15 -9.41 6.77
C MET A 73 3.70 -10.87 6.72
N HIS A 74 3.02 -11.33 7.77
CA HIS A 74 2.59 -12.72 7.92
C HIS A 74 1.10 -12.92 7.63
N THR A 75 0.41 -11.85 7.25
CA THR A 75 -1.01 -11.82 6.89
C THR A 75 -1.24 -10.82 5.76
N ALA A 76 -2.45 -10.75 5.21
CA ALA A 76 -2.82 -9.72 4.26
C ALA A 76 -2.97 -8.35 4.95
N ILE A 77 -2.78 -7.26 4.20
CA ILE A 77 -3.22 -5.92 4.62
C ILE A 77 -4.60 -5.69 4.02
N ASP A 78 -5.59 -5.49 4.87
CA ASP A 78 -6.81 -4.82 4.47
C ASP A 78 -6.59 -3.30 4.62
N MET A 79 -6.72 -2.56 3.52
CA MET A 79 -6.56 -1.11 3.52
C MET A 79 -7.85 -0.38 3.91
N ASN A 80 -8.97 -1.07 4.13
CA ASN A 80 -10.27 -0.51 4.45
C ASN A 80 -10.66 0.64 3.51
N SER A 81 -10.57 0.38 2.19
CA SER A 81 -10.82 1.36 1.11
C SER A 81 -9.91 2.59 1.10
N ASN A 82 -8.74 2.54 1.75
CA ASN A 82 -7.73 3.59 1.67
C ASN A 82 -6.70 3.34 0.56
N ASN A 83 -5.94 4.39 0.26
CA ASN A 83 -4.97 4.43 -0.82
C ASN A 83 -3.57 3.96 -0.39
N LEU A 84 -2.80 3.43 -1.34
CA LEU A 84 -1.35 3.31 -1.26
C LEU A 84 -0.72 4.40 -2.15
N ASN A 85 -0.18 5.45 -1.54
CA ASN A 85 0.39 6.59 -2.27
C ASN A 85 1.93 6.54 -2.29
N ASN A 86 2.53 7.09 -3.35
CA ASN A 86 4.00 7.23 -3.49
C ASN A 86 4.78 5.92 -3.37
N VAL A 87 4.21 4.81 -3.85
CA VAL A 87 4.90 3.51 -3.92
C VAL A 87 5.98 3.56 -4.99
N GLY A 88 7.24 3.35 -4.61
CA GLY A 88 8.35 3.30 -5.57
C GLY A 88 8.27 2.10 -6.50
N THR A 89 8.19 0.90 -5.92
CA THR A 89 8.07 -0.36 -6.66
C THR A 89 7.07 -1.30 -5.97
N LEU A 90 6.10 -1.82 -6.72
CA LEU A 90 5.19 -2.88 -6.28
C LEU A 90 5.48 -4.15 -7.10
N ASN A 91 6.07 -5.15 -6.46
CA ASN A 91 6.31 -6.45 -7.07
C ASN A 91 5.33 -7.48 -6.48
N GLY A 92 4.54 -8.12 -7.33
CA GLY A 92 3.60 -9.17 -6.94
C GLY A 92 3.50 -10.22 -8.04
N ASN A 93 3.02 -11.42 -7.68
CA ASN A 93 2.81 -12.49 -8.65
C ASN A 93 1.54 -12.24 -9.50
N ALA A 94 0.51 -11.64 -8.90
CA ALA A 94 -0.74 -11.31 -9.57
C ALA A 94 -1.39 -10.07 -8.90
N ALA A 95 -2.21 -9.37 -9.67
CA ALA A 95 -3.06 -8.27 -9.18
C ALA A 95 -4.45 -8.40 -9.80
N ALA A 96 -5.49 -8.27 -8.96
CA ALA A 96 -6.88 -8.18 -9.39
C ALA A 96 -7.34 -6.73 -9.17
N LEU A 97 -7.56 -6.01 -10.28
CA LEU A 97 -7.94 -4.60 -10.28
C LEU A 97 -9.30 -4.47 -10.96
N SER A 98 -10.25 -3.81 -10.31
CA SER A 98 -11.61 -3.61 -10.83
C SER A 98 -11.85 -2.24 -11.43
N GLY A 99 -10.91 -1.31 -11.25
CA GLY A 99 -10.97 0.06 -11.76
C GLY A 99 -9.98 0.33 -12.89
N ASP A 100 -9.76 1.61 -13.17
CA ASP A 100 -8.85 2.05 -14.22
C ASP A 100 -7.39 1.77 -13.88
N ILE A 101 -6.61 1.48 -14.92
CA ILE A 101 -5.16 1.34 -14.85
C ILE A 101 -4.54 2.40 -15.74
N SER A 102 -3.84 3.37 -15.14
CA SER A 102 -3.08 4.39 -15.85
C SER A 102 -1.59 4.14 -15.65
N ALA A 103 -0.89 3.85 -16.74
CA ALA A 103 0.55 3.58 -16.75
C ALA A 103 1.21 4.28 -17.93
N ARG A 104 2.42 4.81 -17.73
CA ARG A 104 3.19 5.40 -18.84
C ARG A 104 3.67 4.34 -19.84
N ASN A 105 4.08 3.18 -19.33
CA ASN A 105 4.50 2.02 -20.11
C ASN A 105 3.85 0.76 -19.52
N GLY A 106 3.45 -0.19 -20.35
CA GLY A 106 2.93 -1.48 -19.92
C GLY A 106 3.41 -2.61 -20.83
N THR A 107 3.86 -3.70 -20.24
CA THR A 107 4.31 -4.90 -20.97
C THR A 107 3.51 -6.09 -20.49
N PHE A 108 2.88 -6.81 -21.41
CA PHE A 108 2.13 -8.02 -21.13
C PHE A 108 2.77 -9.19 -21.89
N SER A 109 3.16 -10.24 -21.17
CA SER A 109 3.71 -11.46 -21.76
C SER A 109 2.63 -12.48 -22.17
N GLY A 110 1.39 -12.26 -21.74
CA GLY A 110 0.23 -13.10 -22.01
C GLY A 110 -0.80 -12.42 -22.92
N ALA A 111 -1.99 -13.02 -22.97
CA ALA A 111 -3.11 -12.47 -23.73
C ALA A 111 -3.66 -11.19 -23.10
N ILE A 112 -4.06 -10.24 -23.93
CA ILE A 112 -4.82 -9.05 -23.56
C ILE A 112 -6.24 -9.25 -24.10
N SER A 113 -7.24 -9.19 -23.23
CA SER A 113 -8.66 -9.26 -23.59
C SER A 113 -9.37 -8.01 -23.09
N GLY A 114 -10.05 -7.30 -23.99
CA GLY A 114 -10.79 -6.09 -23.67
C GLY A 114 -11.93 -5.88 -24.66
N ASN A 115 -12.95 -5.12 -24.26
CA ASN A 115 -14.10 -4.81 -25.11
C ASN A 115 -13.74 -3.86 -26.26
N THR A 116 -12.86 -2.90 -25.98
CA THR A 116 -12.40 -1.88 -26.93
C THR A 116 -10.93 -1.56 -26.70
N ALA A 117 -10.19 -1.27 -27.76
CA ALA A 117 -8.82 -0.77 -27.69
C ALA A 117 -8.65 0.42 -28.62
N THR A 118 -8.02 1.48 -28.13
CA THR A 118 -7.66 2.67 -28.90
C THR A 118 -6.15 2.87 -28.79
N THR A 119 -5.45 2.91 -29.92
CA THR A 119 -4.00 3.08 -29.99
C THR A 119 -3.67 4.31 -30.83
N ASN A 120 -2.82 5.19 -30.29
CA ASN A 120 -2.38 6.40 -31.02
C ASN A 120 -1.20 6.15 -31.96
N GLY A 121 -0.54 4.99 -31.84
CA GLY A 121 0.62 4.60 -32.65
C GLY A 121 0.39 3.27 -33.36
N ASP A 122 1.48 2.73 -33.90
CA ASP A 122 1.46 1.50 -34.69
C ASP A 122 1.07 0.28 -33.86
N ILE A 123 0.39 -0.67 -34.52
CA ILE A 123 0.14 -2.02 -34.02
C ILE A 123 0.92 -2.98 -34.91
N THR A 124 1.83 -3.76 -34.31
CA THR A 124 2.70 -4.69 -35.04
C THR A 124 2.69 -6.08 -34.40
N SER A 125 3.04 -7.09 -35.19
CA SER A 125 3.25 -8.46 -34.74
C SER A 125 4.54 -8.98 -35.38
N ASN A 126 5.46 -9.49 -34.56
CA ASN A 126 6.74 -10.00 -35.06
C ASN A 126 6.65 -11.45 -35.56
N ASN A 127 5.85 -12.29 -34.89
CA ASN A 127 5.81 -13.74 -35.12
C ASN A 127 4.38 -14.27 -35.35
N GLY A 128 3.49 -13.45 -35.91
CA GLY A 128 2.11 -13.85 -36.17
C GLY A 128 1.31 -12.82 -36.98
N TRP A 129 0.10 -13.19 -37.34
CA TRP A 129 -0.80 -12.35 -38.14
C TRP A 129 -1.66 -11.45 -37.25
N LEU A 130 -1.93 -10.22 -37.72
CA LEU A 130 -3.04 -9.43 -37.20
C LEU A 130 -4.34 -9.95 -37.80
N VAL A 131 -5.16 -10.63 -36.99
CA VAL A 131 -6.39 -11.29 -37.45
C VAL A 131 -7.61 -10.55 -36.93
N THR A 132 -8.51 -10.18 -37.83
CA THR A 132 -9.88 -9.73 -37.49
C THR A 132 -10.85 -10.91 -37.67
N LYS A 133 -11.88 -10.99 -36.83
CA LYS A 133 -12.85 -12.10 -36.84
C LYS A 133 -14.25 -11.60 -37.19
N ASN A 134 -15.11 -12.52 -37.64
CA ASN A 134 -16.49 -12.26 -38.06
C ASN A 134 -16.55 -11.26 -39.23
N SER A 135 -17.70 -10.62 -39.46
CA SER A 135 -17.88 -9.56 -40.47
C SER A 135 -17.29 -8.21 -40.02
N LYS A 136 -16.12 -8.22 -39.37
CA LYS A 136 -15.38 -7.03 -38.92
C LYS A 136 -14.04 -6.95 -39.65
N GLY A 137 -13.38 -5.79 -39.61
CA GLY A 137 -12.14 -5.56 -40.34
C GLY A 137 -11.69 -4.11 -40.22
N TRP A 138 -10.97 -3.65 -41.24
CA TRP A 138 -10.47 -2.28 -41.31
C TRP A 138 -11.54 -1.33 -41.82
N MET A 139 -11.86 -0.32 -41.01
CA MET A 139 -12.75 0.79 -41.33
C MET A 139 -11.98 2.08 -41.15
N LYS A 140 -12.03 2.96 -42.15
CA LYS A 140 -11.48 4.33 -42.06
C LYS A 140 -12.60 5.31 -41.77
N GLN A 141 -12.46 6.13 -40.74
CA GLN A 141 -13.49 7.08 -40.30
C GLN A 141 -13.40 8.48 -40.97
N HIS A 142 -12.65 8.64 -42.07
CA HIS A 142 -12.45 9.96 -42.70
C HIS A 142 -12.93 9.99 -44.16
N LEU A 143 -13.93 10.82 -44.45
CA LEU A 143 -14.35 11.25 -45.79
C LEU A 143 -13.71 12.59 -46.13
N TRP A 144 -12.73 12.59 -47.02
CA TRP A 144 -12.46 13.74 -47.90
C TRP A 144 -12.24 13.18 -49.31
N TRP A 145 -13.02 13.70 -50.27
CA TRP A 145 -13.05 13.38 -51.71
C TRP A 145 -13.91 12.18 -52.18
N ARG A 146 -15.24 12.38 -52.22
CA ARG A 146 -16.05 11.91 -53.36
C ARG A 146 -16.20 13.06 -54.37
N LEU A 147 -15.13 13.57 -54.98
CA LEU A 147 -15.27 14.57 -56.06
C LEU A 147 -14.07 14.74 -57.00
N VAL A 148 -13.19 13.75 -57.14
CA VAL A 148 -12.15 13.77 -58.20
C VAL A 148 -12.43 12.74 -59.31
N TYR A 149 -13.26 11.72 -59.05
CA TYR A 149 -13.51 10.65 -60.03
C TYR A 149 -14.52 11.00 -61.15
N VAL A 150 -15.29 12.10 -61.03
CA VAL A 150 -16.31 12.45 -62.04
C VAL A 150 -15.76 13.33 -63.17
N ARG A 151 -14.64 14.06 -62.96
CA ARG A 151 -14.07 14.93 -64.00
C ARG A 151 -13.22 14.21 -65.05
N PHE A 152 -12.70 13.01 -64.78
CA PHE A 152 -11.86 12.28 -65.74
C PHE A 152 -12.64 11.46 -66.77
N ILE A 153 -13.90 11.08 -66.48
CA ILE A 153 -14.69 10.23 -67.38
C ILE A 153 -15.37 11.06 -68.50
N LEU A 154 -15.64 12.35 -68.29
CA LEU A 154 -16.36 13.19 -69.27
C LEU A 154 -15.47 13.78 -70.38
N VAL A 155 -14.14 13.81 -70.22
CA VAL A 155 -13.22 14.31 -71.26
C VAL A 155 -12.84 13.21 -72.26
N ALA A 156 -12.89 11.93 -71.88
CA ALA A 156 -12.58 10.79 -72.74
C ALA A 156 -13.76 10.31 -73.63
N GLN A 157 -14.84 11.10 -73.75
CA GLN A 157 -16.00 10.81 -74.61
C GLN A 157 -16.27 11.93 -75.64
N ARG A 158 -15.30 12.84 -75.83
CA ARG A 158 -15.31 13.83 -76.92
C ARG A 158 -13.95 13.84 -77.63
N GLU A 159 -13.61 12.73 -78.26
CA GLU A 159 -12.83 12.67 -79.51
C GLU A 159 -13.35 11.49 -80.33
#